data_AF-A0A7S1A5N7-F1
#
_entry.id   AF-A0A7S1A5N7-F1
#
_cell.length_a   1.000
_cell.length_b   1.000
_cell.length_c   1.000
_cell.angle_alpha   90.00
_cell.angle_beta   90.00
_cell.angle_gamma   90.00
#
_symmetry.space_group_name_H-M   'P 1'
#
loop_
_entity.id
_entity.type
_entity.pdbx_description
1 polymer ?
#
loop_
_entity_poly.entity_id
_entity_poly.type
_entity_poly.pdbx_seq_one_letter_code
_entity_poly.pdbx_strand_id
1 'polypeptide(L)'
;ANNDTDTLMEGSIVVLVRLKGALMAHNGEVVTVTKARPEKDKYEVFLPAGRTSDSSETLKVTGSDHLVLVAPKGTQLNVGGLVCIRGLRNHLELNGSLGRIVECHPENHRYEVRATDSGQLFRVKQENLLPVGVEEHHVDAPMFPGADSAADEVATGSMVELHDLKSAMQYNGQTAEVMSIDRSRGRYEIMMTDGAVKTVRAENVRLVGCKT
;
A
#
# COMPACT_ATOMS: atom_id res chain seq x y z
N ALA A 1 7.73 28.43 18.65
CA ALA A 1 8.65 27.54 19.39
C ALA A 1 8.45 26.14 18.82
N ASN A 2 9.54 25.61 18.27
CA ASN A 2 9.89 24.21 18.00
C ASN A 2 8.81 23.27 17.44
N ASN A 3 8.83 23.07 16.11
CA ASN A 3 8.42 21.80 15.51
C ASN A 3 9.68 20.92 15.36
N ASP A 4 10.11 20.34 16.49
CA ASP A 4 11.08 19.24 16.56
C ASP A 4 10.30 17.92 16.53
N THR A 5 9.81 17.47 15.37
CA THR A 5 9.09 16.19 15.31
C THR A 5 9.28 15.50 13.96
N ASP A 6 10.49 15.02 13.68
CA ASP A 6 10.73 13.70 13.03
C ASP A 6 12.23 13.34 13.00
N THR A 7 12.93 13.62 14.10
CA THR A 7 14.37 13.43 14.16
C THR A 7 14.64 11.98 14.56
N LEU A 8 15.02 11.13 13.60
CA LEU A 8 15.63 9.81 13.85
C LEU A 8 16.56 9.87 15.07
N MET A 9 16.18 9.20 16.17
CA MET A 9 16.92 9.26 17.44
C MET A 9 17.87 8.08 17.60
N GLU A 10 18.89 8.24 18.44
CA GLU A 10 19.73 7.11 18.86
C GLU A 10 18.86 6.10 19.64
N GLY A 11 18.93 4.82 19.25
CA GLY A 11 18.09 3.74 19.74
C GLY A 11 16.86 3.45 18.88
N SER A 12 16.52 4.29 17.91
CA SER A 12 15.40 4.05 16.99
C SER A 12 15.64 2.81 16.12
N ILE A 13 14.60 1.98 15.98
CA ILE A 13 14.63 0.82 15.08
C ILE A 13 14.11 1.27 13.72
N VAL A 14 14.94 1.14 12.69
CA VAL A 14 14.65 1.58 11.33
C VAL A 14 14.90 0.44 10.34
N VAL A 15 14.22 0.45 9.22
CA VAL A 15 14.49 -0.43 8.10
C VAL A 15 15.22 0.35 7.02
N LEU A 16 16.24 -0.27 6.46
CA LEU A 16 17.03 0.29 5.37
C LEU A 16 16.27 0.16 4.06
N VAL A 17 16.06 1.28 3.37
CA VAL A 17 15.33 1.32 2.11
C VAL A 17 16.04 2.17 1.07
N ARG A 18 15.84 1.87 -0.21
CA ARG A 18 16.34 2.66 -1.34
C ARG A 18 17.85 2.95 -1.31
N LEU A 19 18.65 2.18 -0.58
CA LEU A 19 20.11 2.31 -0.61
C LEU A 19 20.64 1.98 -2.00
N LYS A 20 21.69 2.67 -2.41
CA LYS A 20 22.32 2.55 -3.73
C LYS A 20 23.74 2.00 -3.60
N GLY A 21 24.26 1.44 -4.69
CA GLY A 21 25.63 0.93 -4.77
C GLY A 21 25.85 -0.30 -3.88
N ALA A 22 27.00 -0.36 -3.20
CA ALA A 22 27.36 -1.49 -2.34
C ALA A 22 26.39 -1.70 -1.16
N LEU A 23 25.69 -0.65 -0.74
CA LEU A 23 24.75 -0.71 0.37
C LEU A 23 23.37 -1.27 -0.02
N MET A 24 23.08 -1.41 -1.32
CA MET A 24 21.80 -1.92 -1.82
C MET A 24 21.50 -3.35 -1.33
N ALA A 25 22.54 -4.14 -1.02
CA ALA A 25 22.40 -5.49 -0.49
C ALA A 25 21.73 -5.54 0.90
N HIS A 26 21.75 -4.43 1.65
CA HIS A 26 21.15 -4.32 2.97
C HIS A 26 19.72 -3.76 2.95
N ASN A 27 19.15 -3.50 1.76
CA ASN A 27 17.77 -3.04 1.65
C ASN A 27 16.79 -4.09 2.21
N GLY A 28 15.90 -3.67 3.10
CA GLY A 28 14.96 -4.51 3.84
C GLY A 28 15.50 -5.06 5.16
N GLU A 29 16.77 -4.78 5.52
CA GLU A 29 17.32 -5.13 6.83
C GLU A 29 16.87 -4.14 7.89
N VAL A 30 16.57 -4.67 9.08
CA VAL A 30 16.14 -3.89 10.25
C VAL A 30 17.36 -3.61 11.11
N VAL A 31 17.57 -2.34 11.41
CA VAL A 31 18.78 -1.83 12.04
C VAL A 31 18.42 -0.90 13.19
N THR A 32 19.34 -0.73 14.13
CA THR A 32 19.15 0.20 15.25
C THR A 32 20.07 1.39 15.05
N VAL A 33 19.52 2.60 15.05
CA VAL A 33 20.31 3.83 14.97
C VAL A 33 21.19 3.92 16.21
N THR A 34 22.52 3.89 16.06
CA THR A 34 23.46 4.08 17.18
C THR A 34 23.90 5.52 17.29
N LYS A 35 23.93 6.25 16.17
CA LYS A 35 24.30 7.66 16.15
C LYS A 35 23.50 8.40 15.11
N ALA A 36 22.81 9.46 15.50
CA ALA A 36 22.08 10.32 14.58
C ALA A 36 22.71 11.70 14.49
N ARG A 37 23.09 12.13 13.28
CA ARG A 37 23.55 13.50 13.01
C ARG A 37 22.67 14.13 11.94
N PRO A 38 21.43 14.54 12.29
CA PRO A 38 20.50 15.15 11.33
C PRO A 38 21.08 16.43 10.71
N GLU A 39 21.86 17.22 11.47
CA GLU A 39 22.53 18.43 10.94
C GLU A 39 23.46 18.15 9.74
N LYS A 40 23.99 16.93 9.65
CA LYS A 40 24.91 16.51 8.59
C LYS A 40 24.31 15.45 7.68
N ASP A 41 23.03 15.15 7.87
CA ASP A 41 22.29 14.08 7.19
C ASP A 41 23.05 12.72 7.22
N LYS A 42 23.66 12.41 8.36
CA LYS A 42 24.53 11.26 8.55
C LYS A 42 24.11 10.47 9.77
N TYR A 43 23.92 9.17 9.57
CA TYR A 43 23.44 8.26 10.58
C TYR A 43 24.35 7.03 10.63
N GLU A 44 24.71 6.61 11.84
CA GLU A 44 25.36 5.33 12.06
C GLU A 44 24.30 4.38 12.60
N VAL A 45 24.15 3.25 11.94
CA VAL A 45 23.18 2.22 12.28
C VAL A 45 23.91 0.91 12.57
N PHE A 46 23.44 0.20 13.57
CA PHE A 46 23.91 -1.12 13.95
C PHE A 46 23.02 -2.18 13.34
N LEU A 47 23.61 -3.03 12.51
CA LEU A 47 22.99 -4.21 11.94
C LEU A 47 23.24 -5.35 12.91
N PRO A 48 22.20 -5.87 13.58
CA PRO A 48 22.35 -7.11 14.34
C PRO A 48 22.69 -8.26 13.37
N ALA A 49 23.43 -9.26 13.85
CA ALA A 49 23.73 -10.47 13.07
C ALA A 49 22.42 -11.04 12.49
N GLY A 50 22.32 -10.99 11.16
CA GLY A 50 21.08 -11.13 10.41
C GLY A 50 21.18 -12.23 9.35
N ARG A 51 20.20 -12.28 8.45
CA ARG A 51 20.16 -13.33 7.40
C ARG A 51 21.27 -13.21 6.36
N THR A 52 21.82 -12.01 6.19
CA THR A 52 22.81 -11.64 5.17
C THR A 52 24.24 -11.62 5.71
N SER A 53 24.42 -11.29 6.99
CA SER A 53 25.73 -11.21 7.67
C SER A 53 25.67 -11.92 9.03
N ASP A 54 26.53 -12.93 9.22
CA ASP A 54 26.68 -13.68 10.48
C ASP A 54 27.33 -12.83 11.58
N SER A 55 27.95 -11.71 11.18
CA SER A 55 28.55 -10.72 12.06
C SER A 55 27.67 -9.49 12.16
N SER A 56 27.46 -8.99 13.37
CA SER A 56 26.90 -7.66 13.56
C SER A 56 27.85 -6.62 12.99
N GLU A 57 27.35 -5.71 12.16
CA GLU A 57 28.14 -4.66 11.52
C GLU A 57 27.54 -3.27 11.79
N THR A 58 28.36 -2.23 11.69
CA THR A 58 27.88 -0.85 11.77
C THR A 58 27.95 -0.22 10.39
N LEU A 59 26.81 0.23 9.86
CA LEU A 59 26.71 0.92 8.58
C LEU A 59 26.57 2.42 8.79
N LYS A 60 27.23 3.18 7.92
CA LYS A 60 27.10 4.64 7.84
C LYS A 60 26.16 4.95 6.69
N VAL A 61 24.96 5.38 7.03
CA VAL A 61 23.93 5.79 6.07
C VAL A 61 23.91 7.31 6.01
N THR A 62 23.94 7.84 4.80
CA THR A 62 23.83 9.29 4.55
C THR A 62 22.50 9.51 3.85
N GLY A 63 21.65 10.40 4.35
CA GLY A 63 20.26 10.52 3.90
C GLY A 63 19.29 9.83 4.85
N SER A 64 18.44 10.62 5.51
CA SER A 64 17.28 10.12 6.27
C SER A 64 16.26 9.42 5.39
N ASP A 65 16.22 9.70 4.08
CA ASP A 65 15.31 9.04 3.10
C ASP A 65 15.53 7.52 3.03
N HIS A 66 16.71 7.05 3.42
CA HIS A 66 17.06 5.63 3.44
C HIS A 66 16.73 4.92 4.75
N LEU A 67 16.21 5.66 5.74
CA LEU A 67 15.98 5.20 7.10
C LEU A 67 14.52 5.40 7.45
N VAL A 68 13.76 4.32 7.38
CA VAL A 68 12.32 4.36 7.68
C VAL A 68 12.05 3.72 9.03
N LEU A 69 11.34 4.42 9.91
CA LEU A 69 11.02 3.91 11.24
C LEU A 69 10.17 2.64 11.16
N VAL A 70 10.59 1.62 11.91
CA VAL A 70 9.84 0.37 12.03
C VAL A 70 8.76 0.56 13.08
N ALA A 71 7.53 0.17 12.73
CA ALA A 71 6.43 0.19 13.68
C ALA A 71 6.68 -0.83 14.82
N PRO A 72 6.19 -0.56 16.04
CA PRO A 72 6.40 -1.44 17.18
C PRO A 72 5.91 -2.89 16.92
N LYS A 73 6.56 -3.84 17.59
CA LYS A 73 6.19 -5.26 17.50
C LYS A 73 4.75 -5.43 17.99
N GLY A 74 3.89 -5.94 17.12
CA GLY A 74 2.46 -6.11 17.39
C GLY A 74 1.55 -5.19 16.58
N THR A 75 2.10 -4.25 15.79
CA THR A 75 1.32 -3.49 14.83
C THR A 75 0.65 -4.44 13.83
N GLN A 76 -0.69 -4.40 13.79
CA GLN A 76 -1.47 -5.15 12.83
C GLN A 76 -1.34 -4.52 11.43
N LEU A 77 -1.30 -5.39 10.42
CA LEU A 77 -1.19 -5.01 9.03
C LEU A 77 -2.61 -4.79 8.49
N ASN A 78 -3.06 -3.54 8.50
CA ASN A 78 -4.39 -3.18 8.03
C ASN A 78 -4.32 -2.63 6.61
N VAL A 79 -5.43 -2.76 5.87
CA VAL A 79 -5.60 -2.09 4.58
C VAL A 79 -5.42 -0.59 4.77
N GLY A 80 -4.63 0.03 3.90
CA GLY A 80 -4.20 1.42 3.98
C GLY A 80 -2.91 1.64 4.77
N GLY A 81 -2.39 0.64 5.49
CA GLY A 81 -1.14 0.73 6.25
C GLY A 81 0.10 0.73 5.35
N LEU A 82 1.13 1.46 5.76
CA LEU A 82 2.41 1.50 5.07
C LEU A 82 3.33 0.38 5.57
N VAL A 83 3.95 -0.31 4.61
CA VAL A 83 4.75 -1.50 4.87
C VAL A 83 6.01 -1.47 4.02
N CYS A 84 7.08 -2.02 4.59
CA CYS A 84 8.28 -2.35 3.86
C CYS A 84 8.26 -3.84 3.52
N ILE A 85 8.50 -4.17 2.25
CA ILE A 85 8.69 -5.54 1.80
C ILE A 85 10.09 -5.98 2.22
N ARG A 86 10.23 -7.17 2.81
CA ARG A 86 11.52 -7.75 3.18
C ARG A 86 11.49 -9.28 3.18
N GLY A 87 12.67 -9.89 3.25
CA GLY A 87 12.81 -11.33 3.48
C GLY A 87 12.43 -12.22 2.28
N LEU A 88 12.15 -11.63 1.12
CA LEU A 88 11.89 -12.38 -0.11
C LEU A 88 13.18 -13.05 -0.60
N ARG A 89 13.11 -14.36 -0.84
CA ARG A 89 14.25 -15.16 -1.34
C ARG A 89 14.36 -15.20 -2.86
N ASN A 90 13.21 -15.15 -3.55
CA ASN A 90 13.13 -15.24 -5.00
C ASN A 90 13.13 -13.87 -5.69
N HIS A 91 12.86 -12.81 -4.94
CA HIS A 91 12.74 -11.43 -5.43
C HIS A 91 13.50 -10.49 -4.50
N LEU A 92 14.83 -10.64 -4.48
CA LEU A 92 15.70 -9.85 -3.60
C LEU A 92 15.61 -8.35 -3.93
N GLU A 93 15.33 -8.02 -5.19
CA GLU A 93 15.14 -6.65 -5.69
C GLU A 93 13.96 -5.92 -5.05
N LEU A 94 12.98 -6.65 -4.51
CA LEU A 94 11.81 -6.08 -3.83
C LEU A 94 12.07 -5.84 -2.34
N ASN A 95 13.14 -6.39 -1.76
CA ASN A 95 13.48 -6.15 -0.36
C ASN A 95 13.89 -4.68 -0.18
N GLY A 96 13.31 -4.03 0.83
CA GLY A 96 13.45 -2.58 1.05
C GLY A 96 12.52 -1.73 0.18
N SER A 97 11.62 -2.34 -0.60
CA SER A 97 10.56 -1.58 -1.29
C SER A 97 9.47 -1.19 -0.31
N LEU A 98 9.12 0.09 -0.31
CA LEU A 98 7.98 0.61 0.43
C LEU A 98 6.70 0.43 -0.38
N GLY A 99 5.60 0.13 0.31
CA GLY A 99 4.30 0.10 -0.31
C GLY A 99 3.17 0.25 0.69
N ARG A 100 1.96 0.41 0.15
CA ARG A 100 0.73 0.52 0.93
C ARG A 100 -0.09 -0.75 0.75
N ILE A 101 -0.59 -1.30 1.85
CA ILE A 101 -1.52 -2.41 1.77
C ILE A 101 -2.80 -1.91 1.12
N VAL A 102 -3.16 -2.45 -0.03
CA VAL A 102 -4.42 -2.16 -0.72
C VAL A 102 -5.48 -3.19 -0.35
N GLU A 103 -5.05 -4.43 -0.12
CA GLU A 103 -5.97 -5.52 0.19
C GLU A 103 -5.33 -6.55 1.10
N CYS A 104 -6.14 -7.17 1.96
CA CYS A 104 -5.74 -8.26 2.83
C CYS A 104 -6.58 -9.49 2.48
N HIS A 105 -5.91 -10.61 2.17
CA HIS A 105 -6.53 -11.91 1.98
C HIS A 105 -6.23 -12.79 3.20
N PRO A 106 -7.06 -12.76 4.25
CA PRO A 106 -6.83 -13.53 5.47
C PRO A 106 -6.80 -15.04 5.22
N GLU A 107 -7.57 -15.52 4.23
CA GLU A 107 -7.69 -16.94 3.88
C GLU A 107 -6.36 -17.57 3.42
N ASN A 108 -5.48 -16.77 2.81
CA ASN A 108 -4.22 -17.23 2.24
C ASN A 108 -2.99 -16.62 2.95
N HIS A 109 -3.22 -15.83 4.00
CA HIS A 109 -2.20 -15.03 4.71
C HIS A 109 -1.34 -14.17 3.77
N ARG A 110 -1.98 -13.62 2.72
CA ARG A 110 -1.34 -12.76 1.71
C ARG A 110 -1.97 -11.39 1.71
N TYR A 111 -1.13 -10.40 1.46
CA TYR A 111 -1.48 -9.00 1.36
C TYR A 111 -1.13 -8.51 -0.04
N GLU A 112 -1.99 -7.68 -0.60
CA GLU A 112 -1.68 -6.93 -1.81
C GLU A 112 -1.09 -5.59 -1.42
N VAL A 113 0.18 -5.40 -1.76
CA VAL A 113 0.93 -4.20 -1.45
C VAL A 113 1.21 -3.47 -2.74
N ARG A 114 0.71 -2.23 -2.83
CA ARG A 114 1.02 -1.32 -3.92
C ARG A 114 2.33 -0.63 -3.61
N ALA A 115 3.38 -0.90 -4.38
CA ALA A 115 4.66 -0.24 -4.21
C ALA A 115 4.51 1.26 -4.46
N THR A 116 5.08 2.07 -3.58
CA THR A 116 5.02 3.53 -3.66
C THR A 116 5.82 4.04 -4.87
N ASP A 117 6.92 3.35 -5.19
CA ASP A 117 7.86 3.80 -6.22
C ASP A 117 7.35 3.51 -7.64
N SER A 118 6.83 2.31 -7.89
CA SER A 118 6.37 1.87 -9.22
C SER A 118 4.87 1.91 -9.40
N GLY A 119 4.09 2.03 -8.31
CA GLY A 119 2.64 1.88 -8.32
C GLY A 119 2.15 0.45 -8.59
N GLN A 120 3.07 -0.52 -8.76
CA GLN A 120 2.76 -1.91 -9.05
C GLN A 120 2.23 -2.63 -7.81
N LEU A 121 1.26 -3.53 -8.01
CA LEU A 121 0.72 -4.39 -6.95
C LEU A 121 1.53 -5.68 -6.83
N PHE A 122 1.91 -6.00 -5.60
CA PHE A 122 2.63 -7.21 -5.24
C PHE A 122 1.82 -8.02 -4.22
N ARG A 123 1.59 -9.31 -4.51
CA ARG A 123 1.06 -10.26 -3.52
C ARG A 123 2.19 -10.78 -2.66
N VAL A 124 2.25 -10.31 -1.41
CA VAL A 124 3.31 -10.63 -0.46
C VAL A 124 2.71 -11.31 0.77
N LYS A 125 3.42 -12.30 1.33
CA LYS A 125 2.99 -12.93 2.60
C LYS A 125 3.19 -11.97 3.77
N GLN A 126 2.37 -12.12 4.81
CA GLN A 126 2.49 -11.34 6.04
C GLN A 126 3.92 -11.35 6.63
N GLU A 127 4.59 -12.51 6.63
CA GLU A 127 5.96 -12.68 7.16
C GLU A 127 7.02 -11.85 6.42
N ASN A 128 6.73 -11.45 5.18
CA ASN A 128 7.60 -10.65 4.32
C ASN A 128 7.19 -9.17 4.31
N LEU A 129 6.25 -8.77 5.17
CA LEU A 129 5.84 -7.39 5.36
C LEU A 129 6.25 -6.92 6.74
N LEU A 130 6.86 -5.75 6.77
CA LEU A 130 7.25 -5.08 7.98
C LEU A 130 6.46 -3.76 8.06
N PRO A 131 5.56 -3.61 9.05
CA PRO A 131 4.85 -2.35 9.21
C PRO A 131 5.86 -1.25 9.52
N VAL A 132 5.75 -0.14 8.79
CA VAL A 132 6.62 1.02 8.96
C VAL A 132 5.79 2.23 9.35
N GLY A 133 6.31 3.00 10.29
CA GLY A 133 5.73 4.28 10.69
C GLY A 133 6.36 5.38 9.84
N VAL A 134 5.63 5.86 8.85
CA VAL A 134 5.80 7.25 8.41
C VAL A 134 4.50 7.92 8.82
N GLU A 135 4.57 8.72 9.89
CA GLU A 135 3.51 9.66 10.22
C GLU A 135 3.55 10.80 9.19
N GLU A 136 3.23 10.48 7.94
CA GLU A 136 2.69 11.51 7.07
C GLU A 136 1.33 11.85 7.65
N HIS A 137 1.27 12.99 8.35
CA HIS A 137 0.04 13.68 8.70
C HIS A 137 -0.94 13.65 7.52
N HIS A 138 -1.86 12.70 7.52
CA HIS A 138 -3.23 13.03 7.22
C HIS A 138 -3.96 13.06 8.56
N VAL A 139 -4.06 14.28 9.09
CA VAL A 139 -5.31 14.70 9.72
C VAL A 139 -6.46 14.16 8.86
N ASP A 140 -7.44 13.54 9.52
CA ASP A 140 -8.53 12.72 8.98
C ASP A 140 -8.20 11.25 8.70
N ALA A 141 -8.21 10.45 9.77
CA ALA A 141 -9.27 9.45 9.76
C ALA A 141 -10.59 10.21 9.50
N PRO A 142 -11.34 9.97 8.41
CA PRO A 142 -12.74 10.29 8.48
C PRO A 142 -13.28 9.35 9.57
N MET A 143 -13.37 9.90 10.78
CA MET A 143 -14.66 9.89 11.45
C MET A 143 -15.70 10.01 10.35
N PHE A 144 -16.63 9.08 10.29
CA PHE A 144 -17.87 9.37 9.59
C PHE A 144 -18.43 10.66 10.24
N PRO A 145 -18.57 11.75 9.47
CA PRO A 145 -19.87 12.33 9.25
C PRO A 145 -20.13 12.18 7.74
N GLY A 146 -21.21 11.55 7.33
CA GLY A 146 -22.49 12.21 7.44
C GLY A 146 -22.62 13.24 6.32
N ALA A 147 -23.26 12.80 5.23
CA ALA A 147 -23.95 13.60 4.22
C ALA A 147 -23.14 14.56 3.32
N ASP A 148 -23.48 14.46 2.04
CA ASP A 148 -23.32 15.46 0.98
C ASP A 148 -21.93 15.69 0.37
N SER A 149 -21.61 14.80 -0.58
CA SER A 149 -21.25 15.26 -1.93
C SER A 149 -21.76 14.28 -2.96
N ALA A 150 -22.97 14.57 -3.45
CA ALA A 150 -23.54 13.96 -4.63
C ALA A 150 -22.75 14.37 -5.87
N ALA A 151 -22.10 13.42 -6.53
CA ALA A 151 -22.06 13.30 -7.98
C ALA A 151 -21.42 11.95 -8.38
N ASP A 152 -22.26 11.03 -8.86
CA ASP A 152 -21.89 9.96 -9.79
C ASP A 152 -21.01 8.77 -9.32
N GLU A 153 -20.90 8.47 -8.02
CA GLU A 153 -20.24 7.22 -7.61
C GLU A 153 -21.22 6.04 -7.62
N VAL A 154 -21.08 5.17 -8.61
CA VAL A 154 -21.87 3.94 -8.78
C VAL A 154 -21.71 3.05 -7.54
N ALA A 155 -22.81 2.81 -6.82
CA ALA A 155 -22.87 1.92 -5.65
C ALA A 155 -23.55 0.57 -5.99
N THR A 156 -23.32 -0.47 -5.20
CA THR A 156 -24.07 -1.73 -5.31
C THR A 156 -25.56 -1.48 -5.10
N GLY A 157 -26.41 -2.03 -5.98
CA GLY A 157 -27.84 -1.77 -6.08
C GLY A 157 -28.20 -0.58 -6.99
N SER A 158 -27.21 0.14 -7.51
CA SER A 158 -27.46 1.25 -8.45
C SER A 158 -27.79 0.73 -9.84
N MET A 159 -28.65 1.47 -10.55
CA MET A 159 -28.93 1.25 -11.96
C MET A 159 -27.93 2.02 -12.81
N VAL A 160 -27.21 1.30 -13.66
CA VAL A 160 -26.22 1.85 -14.57
C VAL A 160 -26.58 1.55 -16.02
N GLU A 161 -26.24 2.45 -16.92
CA GLU A 161 -26.29 2.24 -18.37
C GLU A 161 -24.91 1.89 -18.89
N LEU A 162 -24.88 0.88 -19.75
CA LEU A 162 -23.66 0.43 -20.40
C LEU A 162 -23.34 1.31 -21.60
N HIS A 163 -22.10 1.73 -21.72
CA HIS A 163 -21.61 2.49 -22.86
C HIS A 163 -20.19 2.07 -23.24
N ASP A 164 -19.77 2.40 -24.47
CA ASP A 164 -18.42 2.18 -24.98
C ASP A 164 -17.87 0.73 -24.90
N LEU A 165 -18.74 -0.28 -24.79
CA LEU A 165 -18.33 -1.68 -24.86
C LEU A 165 -17.91 -2.03 -26.30
N LYS A 166 -16.61 -2.26 -26.52
CA LYS A 166 -16.07 -2.65 -27.83
C LYS A 166 -16.34 -4.11 -28.19
N SER A 167 -16.29 -5.01 -27.21
CA SER A 167 -16.48 -6.46 -27.44
C SER A 167 -17.94 -6.90 -27.37
N ALA A 168 -18.83 -6.05 -26.87
CA ALA A 168 -20.22 -6.41 -26.57
C ALA A 168 -21.15 -5.22 -26.85
N MET A 169 -21.00 -4.63 -28.04
CA MET A 169 -21.66 -3.39 -28.48
C MET A 169 -23.19 -3.48 -28.42
N GLN A 170 -23.77 -4.67 -28.54
CA GLN A 170 -25.22 -4.89 -28.47
C GLN A 170 -25.85 -4.51 -27.11
N TYR A 171 -25.02 -4.37 -26.08
CA TYR A 171 -25.48 -3.96 -24.75
C TYR A 171 -25.28 -2.45 -24.48
N ASN A 172 -24.65 -1.71 -25.39
CA ASN A 172 -24.54 -0.27 -25.24
C ASN A 172 -25.94 0.38 -25.30
N GLY A 173 -26.25 1.27 -24.36
CA GLY A 173 -27.57 1.87 -24.17
C GLY A 173 -28.54 1.02 -23.34
N GLN A 174 -28.13 -0.18 -22.89
CA GLN A 174 -28.94 -0.99 -21.98
C GLN A 174 -28.63 -0.67 -20.51
N THR A 175 -29.64 -0.79 -19.65
CA THR A 175 -29.53 -0.59 -18.21
C THR A 175 -29.34 -1.91 -17.46
N ALA A 176 -28.56 -1.90 -16.39
CA ALA A 176 -28.28 -3.03 -15.52
C ALA A 176 -28.14 -2.60 -14.06
N GLU A 177 -28.43 -3.49 -13.12
CA GLU A 177 -28.28 -3.27 -11.68
C GLU A 177 -26.92 -3.74 -11.21
N VAL A 178 -26.18 -2.92 -10.48
CA VAL A 178 -24.87 -3.32 -9.94
C VAL A 178 -25.06 -4.29 -8.78
N MET A 179 -24.67 -5.55 -8.94
CA MET A 179 -24.70 -6.51 -7.83
C MET A 179 -23.49 -6.36 -6.92
N SER A 180 -22.31 -6.21 -7.51
CA SER A 180 -21.05 -6.13 -6.77
C SER A 180 -20.05 -5.24 -7.50
N ILE A 181 -19.18 -4.58 -6.73
CA ILE A 181 -18.20 -3.63 -7.24
C ILE A 181 -16.81 -4.17 -6.92
N ASP A 182 -16.14 -4.66 -7.95
CA ASP A 182 -14.74 -5.04 -7.87
C ASP A 182 -13.85 -3.83 -8.16
N ARG A 183 -13.70 -2.97 -7.14
CA ARG A 183 -12.80 -1.81 -7.17
C ARG A 183 -11.33 -2.21 -7.39
N SER A 184 -10.95 -3.46 -7.06
CA SER A 184 -9.58 -3.96 -7.23
C SER A 184 -9.22 -4.15 -8.71
N ARG A 185 -10.19 -4.53 -9.55
CA ARG A 185 -10.01 -4.74 -11.00
C ARG A 185 -10.59 -3.61 -11.86
N GLY A 186 -11.19 -2.60 -11.24
CA GLY A 186 -11.95 -1.55 -11.92
C GLY A 186 -13.15 -2.12 -12.68
N ARG A 187 -13.78 -3.17 -12.15
CA ARG A 187 -14.89 -3.89 -12.80
C ARG A 187 -16.12 -3.94 -11.90
N TYR A 188 -17.29 -3.85 -12.51
CA TYR A 188 -18.57 -4.02 -11.84
C TYR A 188 -19.21 -5.30 -12.32
N GLU A 189 -19.76 -6.04 -11.37
CA GLU A 189 -20.64 -7.16 -11.62
C GLU A 189 -22.06 -6.61 -11.65
N ILE A 190 -22.68 -6.69 -12.82
CA ILE A 190 -23.98 -6.12 -13.12
C ILE A 190 -24.95 -7.21 -13.51
N MET A 191 -26.21 -7.06 -13.11
CA MET A 191 -27.33 -7.89 -13.49
C MET A 191 -28.18 -7.14 -14.51
N MET A 192 -28.27 -7.70 -15.70
CA MET A 192 -29.10 -7.18 -16.78
C MET A 192 -30.58 -7.42 -16.47
N THR A 193 -31.47 -6.70 -17.17
CA THR A 193 -32.93 -6.83 -16.99
C THR A 193 -33.49 -8.21 -17.42
N ASP A 194 -32.75 -8.96 -18.23
CA ASP A 194 -33.04 -10.35 -18.61
C ASP A 194 -32.59 -11.37 -17.54
N GLY A 195 -32.00 -10.90 -16.42
CA GLY A 195 -31.45 -11.72 -15.34
C GLY A 195 -30.03 -12.22 -15.59
N ALA A 196 -29.38 -11.87 -16.70
CA ALA A 196 -28.01 -12.27 -16.98
C ALA A 196 -27.01 -11.43 -16.17
N VAL A 197 -26.09 -12.09 -15.46
CA VAL A 197 -24.99 -11.42 -14.74
C VAL A 197 -23.77 -11.27 -15.66
N LYS A 198 -23.19 -10.08 -15.69
CA LYS A 198 -22.01 -9.73 -16.50
C LYS A 198 -21.01 -8.92 -15.69
N THR A 199 -19.74 -9.03 -16.07
CA THR A 199 -18.68 -8.17 -15.55
C THR A 199 -18.25 -7.15 -16.58
N VAL A 200 -18.30 -5.87 -16.21
CA VAL A 200 -18.01 -4.73 -17.08
C VAL A 200 -17.02 -3.81 -16.41
N ARG A 201 -16.32 -2.96 -17.17
CA ARG A 201 -15.39 -2.00 -16.59
C ARG A 201 -16.14 -0.79 -16.05
N ALA A 202 -15.60 -0.17 -15.01
CA ALA A 202 -16.14 1.06 -14.44
C ALA A 202 -16.24 2.19 -15.48
N GLU A 203 -15.26 2.26 -16.39
CA GLU A 203 -15.24 3.24 -17.51
C GLU A 203 -16.37 3.03 -18.53
N ASN A 204 -16.97 1.84 -18.58
CA ASN A 204 -18.00 1.47 -19.56
C ASN A 204 -19.41 1.51 -18.94
N VAL A 205 -19.58 2.13 -17.77
CA VAL A 205 -20.89 2.29 -17.13
C VAL A 205 -21.14 3.74 -16.75
N ARG A 206 -22.41 4.14 -16.80
CA ARG A 206 -22.87 5.47 -16.41
C ARG A 206 -24.01 5.32 -15.43
N LEU A 207 -24.00 6.05 -14.32
CA LEU A 207 -25.11 6.01 -13.36
C LEU A 207 -26.38 6.60 -14.00
N VAL A 208 -27.49 5.86 -13.93
CA VAL A 208 -28.80 6.31 -14.44
C VAL A 208 -29.81 6.50 -13.32
N GLY A 209 -29.66 5.78 -12.21
CA GLY A 209 -30.47 6.02 -11.02
C GLY A 209 -29.96 5.27 -9.80
N CYS A 210 -30.17 5.85 -8.62
CA CYS A 210 -30.08 5.15 -7.35
C CYS A 210 -31.46 4.58 -6.99
N LYS A 211 -31.51 3.32 -6.57
CA LYS A 211 -32.71 2.76 -5.96
C LYS A 211 -32.76 3.34 -4.54
N THR A 212 -33.71 4.24 -4.30
CA THR A 212 -33.99 4.79 -2.96
C THR A 212 -34.54 3.70 -2.05
#